data_AF-A0ABD2NX79-F1
#
_entry.id   AF-A0ABD2NX79-F1
#
_cell.length_a   1.000
_cell.length_b   1.000
_cell.length_c   1.000
_cell.angle_alpha   90.00
_cell.angle_beta   90.00
_cell.angle_gamma   90.00
#
_symmetry.space_group_name_H-M   'P 1'
#
loop_
_entity.id
_entity.type
_entity.pdbx_description
1 polymer ?
#
loop_
_entity_poly.entity_id
_entity_poly.type
_entity_poly.pdbx_seq_one_letter_code
_entity_poly.pdbx_strand_id
1 'polypeptide(L)'
;MYSISRKVDIPSKIGDLELLILLTSCICHDLDHPGYNNIYQINAKTELAIRYNDISPLENHHCSVAFRILENEECNIFKSFSSDEFKQIREGIIRCILATDMARHNEILTNFKEIIPVFDASDKSHVNLVS
;
A
#
# COMPACT_ATOMS: atom_id res chain seq x y z
N MET A 1 0.71 -11.84 -5.10
CA MET A 1 1.65 -10.92 -5.78
C MET A 1 2.74 -11.64 -6.56
N TYR A 2 3.59 -12.47 -5.94
CA TYR A 2 4.69 -13.16 -6.63
C TYR A 2 4.28 -13.90 -7.92
N SER A 3 3.23 -14.73 -7.87
CA SER A 3 2.76 -15.47 -9.05
C SER A 3 2.30 -14.55 -10.19
N ILE A 4 1.65 -13.42 -9.87
CA ILE A 4 1.20 -12.43 -10.85
C ILE A 4 2.41 -11.75 -11.49
N SER A 5 3.38 -11.33 -10.67
CA SER A 5 4.64 -10.74 -11.14
C SER A 5 5.36 -11.63 -12.16
N ARG A 6 5.47 -12.93 -11.86
CA ARG A 6 6.09 -13.90 -12.77
C ARG A 6 5.26 -14.17 -14.04
N LYS A 7 3.94 -14.18 -13.92
CA LYS A 7 3.05 -14.50 -15.05
C LYS A 7 2.91 -13.36 -16.06
N VAL A 8 2.91 -12.11 -15.57
CA VAL A 8 2.72 -10.89 -16.37
C VAL A 8 4.06 -10.22 -16.72
N ASP A 9 5.14 -10.63 -16.06
CA ASP A 9 6.46 -10.00 -16.15
C ASP A 9 6.44 -8.53 -15.73
N ILE A 10 5.90 -8.26 -14.53
CA ILE A 10 5.73 -6.90 -13.96
C ILE A 10 7.02 -6.06 -14.03
N PRO A 11 8.23 -6.59 -13.71
CA PRO A 11 9.47 -5.82 -13.81
C PRO A 11 9.70 -5.16 -15.17
N SER A 12 9.39 -5.84 -16.27
CA SER A 12 9.56 -5.27 -17.61
C SER A 12 8.49 -4.23 -17.99
N LYS A 13 7.42 -4.13 -17.19
CA LYS A 13 6.30 -3.21 -17.43
C LYS A 13 6.41 -1.93 -16.62
N ILE A 14 6.70 -2.03 -15.33
CA ILE A 14 6.67 -0.90 -14.39
C ILE A 14 7.93 -0.78 -13.53
N GLY A 15 8.92 -1.66 -13.73
CA GLY A 15 10.22 -1.60 -13.07
C GLY A 15 10.32 -2.38 -11.75
N ASP A 16 11.56 -2.65 -11.33
CA ASP A 16 11.87 -3.42 -10.13
C ASP A 16 11.49 -2.70 -8.83
N LEU A 17 11.58 -1.38 -8.81
CA LEU A 17 11.23 -0.57 -7.64
C LEU A 17 9.73 -0.68 -7.30
N GLU A 18 8.87 -0.63 -8.32
CA GLU A 18 7.41 -0.83 -8.13
C GLU A 18 7.09 -2.26 -7.70
N LEU A 19 7.81 -3.26 -8.23
CA LEU A 19 7.65 -4.65 -7.76
C LEU A 19 8.05 -4.80 -6.27
N LEU A 20 9.13 -4.14 -5.84
CA LEU A 20 9.56 -4.13 -4.45
C LEU A 20 8.49 -3.52 -3.54
N ILE A 21 7.90 -2.40 -3.95
CA ILE A 21 6.77 -1.76 -3.27
C ILE A 21 5.60 -2.74 -3.16
N LEU A 22 5.13 -3.30 -4.28
CA LEU A 22 4.02 -4.25 -4.33
C LEU A 22 4.23 -5.46 -3.41
N LEU A 23 5.42 -6.07 -3.43
CA LEU A 23 5.73 -7.23 -2.62
C LEU A 23 5.78 -6.88 -1.13
N THR A 24 6.42 -5.77 -0.77
CA THR A 24 6.51 -5.33 0.63
C THR A 24 5.13 -4.99 1.17
N SER A 25 4.33 -4.21 0.44
CA SER A 25 2.95 -3.87 0.81
C SER A 25 2.10 -5.12 1.01
N CYS A 26 2.19 -6.11 0.11
CA CYS A 26 1.43 -7.36 0.26
C CYS A 26 1.78 -8.12 1.55
N ILE A 27 3.03 -8.09 1.99
CA ILE A 27 3.45 -8.73 3.25
C ILE A 27 2.96 -7.93 4.46
N CYS A 28 2.96 -6.61 4.36
CA CYS A 28 2.68 -5.71 5.49
C CYS A 28 1.21 -5.28 5.64
N HIS A 29 0.34 -5.51 4.65
CA HIS A 29 -0.94 -4.82 4.55
C HIS A 29 -1.92 -5.05 5.71
N ASP A 30 -1.81 -6.17 6.44
CA ASP A 30 -2.70 -6.55 7.57
C ASP A 30 -1.94 -6.67 8.90
N LEU A 31 -0.78 -6.00 9.04
CA LEU A 31 0.04 -6.07 10.26
C LEU A 31 -0.74 -5.63 11.51
N ASP A 32 -0.74 -6.49 12.54
CA ASP A 32 -1.42 -6.22 13.81
C ASP A 32 -2.95 -6.03 13.68
N HIS A 33 -3.58 -6.74 12.74
CA HIS A 33 -5.04 -6.72 12.59
C HIS A 33 -5.76 -7.33 13.83
N PRO A 34 -6.65 -6.60 14.53
CA PRO A 34 -7.22 -6.99 15.82
C PRO A 34 -8.39 -8.01 15.72
N GLY A 35 -8.59 -8.61 14.55
CA GLY A 35 -9.71 -9.51 14.24
C GLY A 35 -11.08 -8.84 14.00
N TYR A 36 -11.18 -7.51 14.03
CA TYR A 36 -12.42 -6.76 13.77
C TYR A 36 -12.19 -5.64 12.75
N ASN A 37 -13.12 -5.46 11.82
CA ASN A 37 -13.01 -4.51 10.70
C ASN A 37 -13.25 -3.03 11.10
N ASN A 38 -13.02 -2.11 10.15
CA ASN A 38 -13.19 -0.65 10.35
C ASN A 38 -14.57 -0.26 10.90
N ILE A 39 -15.66 -0.89 10.43
CA ILE A 39 -17.03 -0.60 10.90
C ILE A 39 -17.13 -0.85 12.41
N TYR A 40 -16.57 -1.96 12.91
CA TYR A 40 -16.51 -2.23 14.34
C TYR A 40 -15.66 -1.20 15.08
N GLN A 41 -14.46 -0.90 14.57
CA GLN A 41 -13.54 0.06 15.22
C GLN A 41 -14.22 1.41 15.48
N ILE A 42 -14.93 1.92 14.46
CA ILE A 42 -15.65 3.20 14.48
C ILE A 42 -16.86 3.14 15.42
N ASN A 43 -17.74 2.16 15.24
CA ASN A 43 -18.96 2.04 16.03
C ASN A 43 -18.68 1.83 17.53
N ALA A 44 -17.64 1.06 17.85
CA ALA A 44 -17.20 0.82 19.22
C ALA A 44 -16.32 1.94 19.79
N LYS A 45 -16.00 2.98 19.00
CA LYS A 45 -15.13 4.10 19.40
C LYS A 45 -13.82 3.64 20.01
N THR A 46 -13.21 2.66 19.36
CA THR A 46 -11.93 2.09 19.79
C THR A 46 -10.81 3.12 19.71
N GLU A 47 -9.68 2.83 20.37
CA GLU A 47 -8.51 3.70 20.32
C GLU A 47 -8.01 3.93 18.88
N LEU A 48 -8.06 2.90 18.02
CA LEU A 48 -7.65 3.03 16.62
C LEU A 48 -8.56 3.99 15.84
N ALA A 49 -9.88 3.88 16.03
CA ALA A 49 -10.83 4.79 15.39
C ALA A 49 -10.63 6.25 15.83
N ILE A 50 -10.42 6.48 17.14
CA ILE A 50 -10.12 7.82 17.67
C ILE A 50 -8.79 8.35 17.12
N ARG A 51 -7.73 7.51 17.13
CA ARG A 51 -6.39 7.89 16.66
C ARG A 51 -6.38 8.30 15.19
N TYR A 52 -7.12 7.57 14.35
CA TYR A 52 -7.17 7.79 12.90
C TYR A 52 -8.42 8.57 12.45
N ASN A 53 -9.17 9.15 13.38
CA ASN A 53 -10.33 10.00 13.13
C ASN A 53 -11.33 9.36 12.17
N ASP A 54 -11.62 8.07 12.36
CA ASP A 54 -12.52 7.25 11.55
C ASP A 54 -12.12 7.07 10.06
N ILE A 55 -10.94 7.53 9.65
CA ILE A 55 -10.44 7.41 8.26
C ILE A 55 -9.53 6.19 8.15
N SER A 56 -10.02 5.13 7.50
CA SER A 56 -9.33 3.84 7.31
C SER A 56 -8.47 3.44 8.54
N PRO A 57 -9.07 3.27 9.74
CA PRO A 57 -8.29 3.11 10.97
C PRO A 57 -7.32 1.93 10.95
N LEU A 58 -7.75 0.80 10.37
CA LEU A 58 -6.93 -0.41 10.30
C LEU A 58 -5.80 -0.26 9.30
N GLU A 59 -6.06 0.20 8.08
CA GLU A 59 -5.04 0.32 7.04
C GLU A 59 -3.95 1.34 7.43
N ASN A 60 -4.34 2.44 8.10
CA ASN A 60 -3.37 3.37 8.69
C ASN A 60 -2.55 2.72 9.81
N HIS A 61 -3.16 1.87 10.64
CA HIS A 61 -2.47 1.13 11.69
C HIS A 61 -1.46 0.13 11.12
N HIS A 62 -1.88 -0.69 10.14
CA HIS A 62 -1.02 -1.66 9.45
C HIS A 62 0.21 -0.98 8.86
N CYS A 63 -0.01 0.15 8.18
CA CYS A 63 1.07 0.94 7.60
C CYS A 63 2.01 1.54 8.66
N SER A 64 1.46 2.05 9.76
CA SER A 64 2.24 2.58 10.89
C SER A 64 3.13 1.51 11.52
N VAL A 65 2.58 0.32 11.78
CA VAL A 65 3.33 -0.83 12.31
C VAL A 65 4.42 -1.28 11.35
N ALA A 66 4.15 -1.34 10.04
CA ALA A 66 5.14 -1.68 9.03
C ALA A 66 6.39 -0.78 9.10
N PHE A 67 6.19 0.54 9.13
CA PHE A 67 7.32 1.47 9.20
C PHE A 67 8.01 1.50 10.56
N ARG A 68 7.29 1.25 11.64
CA ARG A 68 7.92 1.11 12.96
C ARG A 68 8.86 -0.10 13.03
N ILE A 69 8.54 -1.18 12.33
CA ILE A 69 9.46 -2.33 12.18
C ILE A 69 10.68 -1.92 11.35
N LEU A 70 10.45 -1.25 10.22
CA LEU A 70 11.52 -0.83 9.29
C LEU A 70 12.42 0.29 9.83
N GLU A 71 12.00 1.03 10.86
CA GLU A 71 12.83 2.01 11.57
C GLU A 71 13.92 1.34 12.42
N ASN A 72 13.75 0.07 12.81
CA ASN A 72 14.81 -0.68 13.49
C ASN A 72 15.90 -1.06 12.48
N GLU A 73 17.14 -0.65 12.74
CA GLU A 73 18.30 -0.89 11.86
C GLU A 73 18.50 -2.37 11.49
N GLU A 74 18.19 -3.29 12.41
CA GLU A 74 18.33 -4.74 12.17
C GLU A 74 17.25 -5.27 11.21
N CYS A 75 16.10 -4.61 11.16
CA CYS A 75 14.96 -4.97 10.31
C CYS A 75 14.87 -4.14 9.02
N ASN A 76 15.68 -3.08 8.90
CA ASN A 76 15.59 -2.13 7.80
C ASN A 76 16.17 -2.70 6.50
N ILE A 77 15.30 -3.35 5.71
CA ILE A 77 15.63 -3.84 4.37
C ILE A 77 15.90 -2.72 3.35
N PHE A 78 15.59 -1.47 3.68
CA PHE A 78 15.76 -0.30 2.80
C PHE A 78 16.99 0.54 3.14
N LYS A 79 17.83 0.13 4.09
CA LYS A 79 18.97 0.92 4.60
C LYS A 79 20.00 1.34 3.55
N SER A 80 20.09 0.63 2.43
CA SER A 80 21.05 0.90 1.35
C SER A 80 20.49 1.83 0.27
N PHE A 81 19.20 2.18 0.30
CA PHE A 81 18.60 3.10 -0.65
C PHE A 81 18.93 4.54 -0.29
N SER A 82 19.00 5.40 -1.30
CA SER A 82 19.08 6.85 -1.08
C SER A 82 17.83 7.39 -0.39
N SER A 83 17.94 8.58 0.20
CA SER A 83 16.79 9.24 0.84
C SER A 83 15.64 9.48 -0.13
N ASP A 84 15.93 9.75 -1.40
CA ASP A 84 14.91 10.01 -2.43
C ASP A 84 14.20 8.71 -2.85
N GLU A 85 14.94 7.62 -3.03
CA GLU A 85 14.36 6.30 -3.30
C GLU A 85 13.51 5.81 -2.12
N PHE A 86 14.01 5.96 -0.89
CA PHE A 86 13.24 5.58 0.30
C PHE A 86 11.93 6.36 0.41
N LYS A 87 11.95 7.65 0.07
CA LYS A 87 10.73 8.47 0.04
C LYS A 87 9.72 7.92 -0.97
N GLN A 88 10.17 7.53 -2.16
CA GLN A 88 9.31 6.92 -3.18
C GLN A 88 8.76 5.56 -2.72
N ILE A 89 9.60 4.71 -2.16
CA ILE A 89 9.20 3.40 -1.59
C ILE A 89 8.14 3.61 -0.51
N ARG A 90 8.38 4.55 0.42
CA ARG A 90 7.45 4.83 1.51
C ARG A 90 6.10 5.31 1.00
N GLU A 91 6.09 6.25 0.05
CA GLU A 91 4.86 6.76 -0.56
C GLU A 91 4.08 5.64 -1.26
N GLY A 92 4.78 4.78 -2.02
CA GLY A 92 4.18 3.61 -2.67
C GLY A 92 3.55 2.64 -1.67
N ILE A 93 4.27 2.27 -0.62
CA ILE A 93 3.77 1.32 0.38
C ILE A 93 2.53 1.87 1.11
N ILE A 94 2.55 3.16 1.49
CA ILE A 94 1.39 3.82 2.10
C ILE A 94 0.20 3.76 1.15
N ARG A 95 0.39 4.10 -0.13
CA ARG A 95 -0.67 4.06 -1.14
C ARG A 95 -1.26 2.65 -1.28
N CYS A 96 -0.40 1.64 -1.44
CA CYS A 96 -0.83 0.24 -1.60
C CYS A 96 -1.63 -0.26 -0.40
N ILE A 97 -1.16 -0.01 0.83
CA ILE A 97 -1.83 -0.49 2.05
C ILE A 97 -3.16 0.25 2.24
N LEU A 98 -3.19 1.58 2.10
CA LEU A 98 -4.46 2.33 2.21
C LEU A 98 -5.46 2.01 1.09
N ALA A 99 -5.02 1.43 -0.02
CA ALA A 99 -5.89 0.97 -1.10
C ALA A 99 -6.59 -0.37 -0.78
N THR A 100 -6.22 -1.08 0.29
CA THR A 100 -6.89 -2.33 0.70
C THR A 100 -8.17 -2.09 1.50
N ASP A 101 -8.46 -0.84 1.90
CA ASP A 101 -9.73 -0.48 2.51
C ASP A 101 -10.87 -0.66 1.50
N MET A 102 -11.73 -1.64 1.75
CA MET A 102 -12.87 -1.95 0.88
C MET A 102 -13.91 -0.83 0.79
N ALA A 103 -13.92 0.15 1.71
CA ALA A 103 -14.73 1.35 1.56
C ALA A 103 -14.33 2.18 0.32
N ARG A 104 -13.08 2.07 -0.14
CA ARG A 104 -12.52 2.78 -1.30
C ARG A 104 -12.60 1.99 -2.60
N HIS A 105 -13.07 0.74 -2.56
CA HIS A 105 -13.08 -0.16 -3.71
C HIS A 105 -13.70 0.45 -4.98
N ASN A 106 -14.89 1.06 -4.85
CA ASN A 106 -15.60 1.61 -5.99
C ASN A 106 -14.92 2.86 -6.58
N GLU A 107 -14.32 3.70 -5.73
CA GLU A 107 -13.53 4.86 -6.14
C GLU A 107 -12.33 4.40 -6.99
N ILE A 108 -11.53 3.49 -6.44
CA ILE A 108 -10.32 2.98 -7.10
C ILE A 108 -10.66 2.26 -8.41
N LEU A 109 -11.71 1.42 -8.41
CA LEU A 109 -12.14 0.71 -9.62
C LEU A 109 -12.63 1.66 -10.71
N THR A 110 -13.32 2.75 -10.35
CA THR A 110 -13.79 3.75 -11.31
C THR A 110 -12.60 4.46 -11.94
N ASN A 111 -11.67 4.97 -11.13
CA ASN A 111 -10.45 5.61 -11.60
C ASN A 111 -9.62 4.68 -12.49
N PHE A 112 -9.51 3.40 -12.12
CA PHE A 112 -8.82 2.40 -12.92
C PHE A 112 -9.49 2.18 -14.29
N LYS A 113 -10.82 2.09 -14.34
CA LYS A 113 -11.55 1.91 -15.60
C LYS A 113 -11.40 3.09 -16.56
N GLU A 114 -11.31 4.30 -16.03
CA GLU A 114 -11.13 5.52 -16.84
C GLU A 114 -9.76 5.55 -17.52
N ILE A 115 -8.71 4.99 -16.89
CA ILE A 115 -7.37 4.98 -17.47
C ILE A 115 -7.13 3.83 -18.47
N ILE A 116 -7.85 2.71 -18.40
CA ILE A 116 -7.67 1.55 -19.30
C ILE A 116 -7.52 1.92 -20.79
N PRO A 117 -8.40 2.76 -21.40
CA PRO A 117 -8.31 3.07 -22.82
C PRO A 117 -7.08 3.92 -23.20
N VAL A 118 -6.44 4.59 -22.23
CA VAL A 118 -5.36 5.56 -22.43
C VAL A 118 -4.11 5.22 -21.61
N PHE A 119 -4.01 3.98 -21.13
CA PHE A 119 -2.96 3.56 -20.22
C PHE A 119 -1.56 3.81 -20.80
N ASP A 120 -0.70 4.39 -19.98
CA ASP A 120 0.69 4.71 -20.31
C ASP A 120 1.58 4.29 -19.14
N ALA A 121 2.49 3.35 -19.37
CA ALA A 121 3.42 2.84 -18.36
C ALA A 121 4.50 3.85 -17.97
N SER A 122 4.68 4.93 -18.74
CA SER A 122 5.56 6.04 -18.38
C SER A 122 4.89 7.10 -17.51
N ASP A 123 3.54 7.09 -17.44
CA ASP A 123 2.78 7.98 -16.58
C ASP A 123 2.65 7.39 -15.17
N LYS A 124 3.29 8.05 -14.19
CA LYS A 124 3.27 7.63 -12.80
C LYS A 124 1.86 7.57 -12.21
N SER A 125 0.94 8.43 -12.66
CA SER A 125 -0.46 8.42 -12.18
C SER A 125 -1.21 7.18 -12.65
N HIS A 126 -0.94 6.71 -13.87
CA HIS A 126 -1.48 5.45 -14.39
C HIS A 126 -0.87 4.26 -13.66
N VAL A 127 0.45 4.26 -13.46
CA VAL A 127 1.16 3.20 -12.72
C VAL A 127 0.65 3.10 -11.28
N ASN A 128 0.44 4.23 -10.59
CA ASN A 128 -0.08 4.26 -9.22
C ASN A 128 -1.48 3.63 -9.04
N LEU A 129 -2.27 3.49 -10.12
CA LEU A 129 -3.56 2.80 -10.10
C LEU A 129 -3.43 1.29 -10.36
N VAL A 130 -2.28 0.85 -10.89
CA VAL A 130 -1.93 -0.56 -11.11
C VAL A 130 -1.13 -1.13 -9.92
N SER A 131 -0.36 -0.27 -9.25
CA SER A 131 0.53 -0.58 -8.12
C SER A 131 0.42 0.42 -6.99
#